data_AF-A0AA45Z3I0-F1
#
_entry.id   AF-A0AA45Z3I0-F1
#
_cell.length_a   1.000
_cell.length_b   1.000
_cell.length_c   1.000
_cell.angle_alpha   90.00
_cell.angle_beta   90.00
_cell.angle_gamma   90.00
#
_symmetry.space_group_name_H-M   'P 1'
#
loop_
_entity.id
_entity.type
_entity.pdbx_description
1 polymer ?
#
loop_
_entity_poly.entity_id
_entity_poly.type
_entity_poly.pdbx_seq_one_letter_code
_entity_poly.pdbx_strand_id
1 'polypeptide(L)' 'AVTQAAPAPEPASANPGGWKPRVDQTFREQVENAEREIIQRVLAHTHDNVTEAARILDLERGHFYKKMKALGLRRGQSES' A
#
# COMPACT_ATOMS: atom_id res chain seq x y z
N ALA A 1 12.53 37.79 -33.37
CA ALA A 1 12.31 36.35 -33.15
C ALA A 1 12.96 35.98 -31.83
N VAL A 2 12.17 35.69 -30.79
CA VAL A 2 12.69 35.22 -29.51
C VAL A 2 12.43 33.72 -29.43
N THR A 3 13.49 32.92 -29.51
CA THR A 3 13.42 31.47 -29.29
C THR A 3 13.32 31.23 -27.79
N GLN A 4 12.16 30.77 -27.34
CA GLN A 4 11.95 30.28 -25.98
C GLN A 4 12.62 28.90 -25.85
N ALA A 5 13.63 28.81 -24.99
CA ALA A 5 14.26 27.56 -24.61
C ALA A 5 13.24 26.68 -23.86
N ALA A 6 13.17 25.40 -24.26
CA ALA A 6 12.32 24.40 -23.62
C ALA A 6 12.71 24.22 -22.14
N PRO A 7 11.74 24.06 -21.21
CA PRO A 7 12.05 23.74 -19.82
C PRO A 7 12.63 22.33 -19.72
N ALA A 8 13.70 22.19 -18.94
CA ALA A 8 14.33 20.93 -18.58
C ALA A 8 13.31 19.93 -18.01
N PRO A 9 13.50 18.60 -18.17
CA PRO A 9 12.62 17.63 -17.55
C PRO A 9 12.67 17.82 -16.04
N GLU A 10 11.52 18.22 -15.48
CA GLU A 10 11.27 18.25 -14.05
C GLU A 10 11.66 16.87 -13.47
N PRO A 11 12.36 16.81 -12.33
CA PRO A 11 12.76 15.54 -11.76
C PRO A 11 11.48 14.73 -11.47
N ALA A 12 11.29 13.68 -12.25
CA ALA A 12 10.25 12.69 -12.05
C ALA A 12 10.18 12.37 -10.56
N SER A 13 9.03 12.68 -9.96
CA SER A 13 8.75 12.59 -8.53
C SER A 13 9.44 11.36 -7.93
N ALA A 14 10.61 11.57 -7.33
CA ALA A 14 11.34 10.54 -6.63
C ALA A 14 10.46 10.21 -5.43
N ASN A 15 9.66 9.16 -5.53
CA ASN A 15 8.76 8.71 -4.48
C ASN A 15 9.63 8.51 -3.21
N PRO A 16 9.64 9.45 -2.25
CA PRO A 16 10.68 9.50 -1.23
C PRO A 16 10.52 8.36 -0.20
N GLY A 17 9.47 7.55 -0.35
CA GLY A 17 9.06 6.46 0.54
C GLY A 17 9.11 5.07 -0.09
N GLY A 18 10.16 4.75 -0.86
CA GLY A 18 10.45 3.35 -1.18
C GLY A 18 10.56 2.53 0.13
N TRP A 19 10.08 1.29 0.14
CA TRP A 19 10.22 0.43 1.32
C TRP A 19 11.71 0.23 1.61
N LYS A 20 12.16 0.70 2.77
CA LYS A 20 13.54 0.51 3.26
C LYS A 20 13.49 -0.38 4.50
N PRO A 21 14.24 -1.48 4.54
CA PRO A 21 14.29 -2.31 5.72
C PRO A 21 14.84 -1.51 6.91
N ARG A 22 14.25 -1.71 8.08
CA ARG A 22 14.56 -1.03 9.33
C ARG A 22 15.38 -1.95 10.23
N VAL A 23 16.56 -1.50 10.64
CA VAL A 23 17.47 -2.29 11.49
C VAL A 23 16.96 -2.42 12.93
N ASP A 24 16.09 -1.50 13.34
CA ASP A 24 15.42 -1.41 14.63
C ASP A 24 14.22 -2.37 14.80
N GLN A 25 13.80 -3.08 13.74
CA GLN A 25 12.64 -3.98 13.77
C GLN A 25 13.02 -5.39 13.35
N THR A 26 12.35 -6.38 13.94
CA THR A 26 12.52 -7.78 13.52
C THR A 26 12.03 -7.99 12.09
N PHE A 27 12.54 -9.03 11.41
CA PHE A 27 12.06 -9.42 10.09
C PHE A 27 10.54 -9.61 10.06
N ARG A 28 9.98 -10.24 11.10
CA ARG A 28 8.54 -10.48 11.21
C ARG A 28 7.76 -9.17 11.22
N GLU A 29 8.12 -8.22 12.07
CA GLU A 29 7.45 -6.91 12.16
C GLU A 29 7.51 -6.14 10.83
N GLN A 30 8.67 -6.18 10.16
CA GLN A 30 8.84 -5.51 8.87
C GLN A 30 7.95 -6.12 7.78
N VAL A 31 7.84 -7.45 7.75
CA VAL A 31 6.93 -8.16 6.85
C VAL A 31 5.48 -7.80 7.18
N GLU A 32 5.08 -7.85 8.44
CA GLU A 32 3.71 -7.49 8.86
C GLU A 32 3.36 -6.04 8.47
N ASN A 33 4.29 -5.11 8.63
CA ASN A 33 4.09 -3.72 8.22
C ASN A 33 3.97 -3.58 6.69
N ALA A 34 4.80 -4.29 5.93
CA ALA A 34 4.70 -4.30 4.47
C ALA A 34 3.37 -4.91 4.00
N GLU A 35 2.93 -6.02 4.60
CA GLU A 35 1.65 -6.65 4.30
C GLU A 35 0.47 -5.71 4.61
N ARG A 36 0.52 -5.00 5.74
CA ARG A 36 -0.48 -4.00 6.12
C ARG A 36 -0.56 -2.88 5.08
N GLU A 37 0.58 -2.33 4.67
CA GLU A 37 0.66 -1.29 3.64
C GLU A 37 0.07 -1.75 2.31
N ILE A 38 0.42 -2.96 1.86
CA ILE A 38 -0.10 -3.53 0.61
C ILE A 38 -1.62 -3.65 0.65
N ILE A 39 -2.16 -4.25 1.72
CA ILE A 39 -3.61 -4.46 1.87
C ILE A 39 -4.34 -3.12 1.92
N GLN A 40 -3.84 -2.14 2.68
CA GLN A 40 -4.46 -0.81 2.77
C GLN A 40 -4.48 -0.09 1.43
N ARG A 41 -3.38 -0.14 0.66
CA ARG A 41 -3.31 0.51 -0.66
C ARG A 41 -4.29 -0.12 -1.65
N VAL A 42 -4.40 -1.46 -1.65
CA VAL A 42 -5.35 -2.14 -2.53
C VAL A 42 -6.79 -1.88 -2.10
N LEU A 43 -7.09 -1.88 -0.80
CA LEU A 43 -8.42 -1.52 -0.31
C LEU A 43 -8.79 -0.08 -0.69
N ALA A 44 -7.86 0.87 -0.56
CA ALA A 44 -8.09 2.25 -1.01
C ALA A 44 -8.35 2.30 -2.53
N HIS A 45 -7.58 1.55 -3.33
CA HIS A 45 -7.75 1.46 -4.77
C HIS A 45 -9.09 0.83 -5.19
N THR A 46 -9.58 -0.16 -4.45
CA THR A 46 -10.85 -0.84 -4.75
C THR A 46 -12.06 -0.24 -4.04
N HIS A 47 -11.92 0.95 -3.42
CA HIS A 47 -12.97 1.59 -2.64
C HIS A 47 -13.55 0.66 -1.56
N ASP A 48 -12.66 0.01 -0.81
CA ASP A 48 -12.97 -0.93 0.26
C ASP A 48 -13.72 -2.20 -0.22
N ASN A 49 -13.72 -2.49 -1.53
CA ASN A 49 -14.23 -3.74 -2.06
C ASN A 49 -13.22 -4.88 -1.80
N VAL A 50 -13.47 -5.63 -0.73
CA VAL A 50 -12.62 -6.77 -0.31
C VAL A 50 -12.57 -7.90 -1.32
N THR A 51 -13.66 -8.17 -2.06
CA THR A 51 -13.65 -9.23 -3.08
C THR A 51 -12.71 -8.86 -4.22
N GLU A 52 -12.77 -7.61 -4.67
CA GLU A 52 -11.87 -7.11 -5.72
C GLU A 52 -10.43 -6.97 -5.22
N ALA A 53 -10.23 -6.53 -3.97
CA ALA A 53 -8.90 -6.45 -3.38
C ALA A 53 -8.22 -7.83 -3.27
N ALA A 54 -8.99 -8.85 -2.84
CA ALA A 54 -8.51 -10.22 -2.80
C ALA A 54 -8.15 -10.74 -4.20
N ARG A 55 -8.98 -10.44 -5.21
CA ARG A 55 -8.72 -10.76 -6.61
C ARG A 55 -7.43 -10.10 -7.12
N ILE A 56 -7.23 -8.81 -6.86
CA ILE A 56 -6.04 -8.06 -7.29
C ILE A 56 -4.76 -8.64 -6.67
N LEU A 57 -4.82 -9.06 -5.41
CA LEU A 57 -3.68 -9.67 -4.72
C LEU A 57 -3.51 -11.18 -5.01
N ASP A 58 -4.35 -11.76 -5.87
CA ASP A 58 -4.39 -13.21 -6.13
C ASP A 58 -4.53 -14.05 -4.85
N LEU A 59 -5.37 -13.56 -3.93
CA LEU A 59 -5.67 -14.24 -2.67
C LEU A 59 -7.10 -14.76 -2.68
N GLU A 60 -7.28 -15.98 -2.20
CA GLU A 60 -8.61 -16.46 -1.86
C GLU A 60 -9.25 -15.53 -0.81
N ARG A 61 -10.54 -15.22 -0.97
CA ARG A 61 -11.28 -14.34 -0.06
C ARG A 61 -11.10 -14.74 1.41
N GLY A 62 -11.17 -16.03 1.71
CA GLY A 62 -10.99 -16.56 3.06
C GLY A 62 -9.58 -16.31 3.63
N HIS A 63 -8.55 -16.42 2.80
CA HIS A 63 -7.18 -16.11 3.19
C HIS A 63 -7.01 -14.60 3.41
N PHE A 64 -7.57 -13.78 2.53
CA PHE A 64 -7.55 -12.32 2.65
C PHE A 64 -8.19 -11.83 3.97
N TYR A 65 -9.35 -12.36 4.34
CA TYR A 65 -9.98 -12.05 5.64
C TYR A 65 -9.13 -12.49 6.85
N LYS A 66 -8.52 -13.68 6.80
CA LYS A 66 -7.61 -14.14 7.86
C LYS A 66 -6.40 -13.21 7.99
N LYS A 67 -5.84 -12.76 6.87
CA LYS A 67 -4.72 -11.81 6.80
C LYS A 67 -5.10 -10.47 7.43
N MET A 68 -6.22 -9.88 7.04
CA MET A 68 -6.73 -8.65 7.63
C MET A 68 -6.95 -8.78 9.15
N LYS A 69 -7.54 -9.88 9.61
CA LYS A 69 -7.76 -10.13 11.04
C LYS A 69 -6.44 -10.27 11.81
N ALA A 70 -5.47 -11.00 11.27
CA ALA A 70 -4.15 -11.18 11.88
C ALA A 70 -3.41 -9.85 12.02
N LEU A 71 -3.53 -8.98 11.01
CA LEU A 71 -2.95 -7.64 11.02
C LEU A 71 -3.82 -6.63 11.81
N GLY A 72 -4.95 -7.02 12.40
CA GLY A 72 -5.83 -6.06 13.09
C GLY A 72 -6.47 -5.01 12.18
N LEU A 73 -6.52 -5.26 10.87
CA LEU A 73 -7.22 -4.43 9.88
C LEU A 73 -8.70 -4.84 9.86
N ARG A 74 -9.47 -4.51 10.89
CA ARG A 74 -10.93 -4.67 10.85
C ARG A 74 -11.56 -3.43 10.23
N ARG A 75 -12.37 -3.62 9.17
CA ARG A 75 -13.37 -2.60 8.80
C ARG A 75 -14.29 -2.38 9.99
N GLY A 76 -14.40 -1.13 10.45
CA GLY A 76 -15.38 -0.73 11.46
C GLY A 76 -14.85 -0.14 12.77
N GLN A 77 -13.59 0.30 12.85
CA GLN A 77 -13.17 1.25 13.91
C GLN A 77 -12.52 2.48 13.27
N SER A 78 -13.34 3.19 12.49
CA SER A 78 -13.10 4.58 12.11
C SER A 78 -14.45 5.28 12.09
N GLU A 79 -15.22 5.12 13.17
CA GLU A 79 -16.44 5.88 13.49
C GLU A 79 -16.87 5.52 14.93
N SER A 80 -16.35 6.27 15.92
CA SER A 80 -16.99 6.71 17.17
C SER A 80 -15.99 7.53 17.98
#